data_AF-A0A9E2Y869-F1
#
_entry.id   AF-A0A9E2Y869-F1
#
_cell.length_a   1.000
_cell.length_b   1.000
_cell.length_c   1.000
_cell.angle_alpha   90.00
_cell.angle_beta   90.00
_cell.angle_gamma   90.00
#
_symmetry.space_group_name_H-M   'P 1'
#
loop_
_entity.id
_entity.type
_entity.pdbx_description
1 polymer ?
#
loop_
_entity_poly.entity_id
_entity_poly.type
_entity_poly.pdbx_seq_one_letter_code
_entity_poly.pdbx_strand_id
1 'polypeptide(L)'
;MDRIAVSAILVVLLGIWVSPFITGANHPYSAAAHNAAVRMSDDVDPANSHAAATALTDRALRSADNAVNDNGAVPAPVVKFAELHGQTGFWRLGKTQAGIWWFVSPDNQPEFLNDVETVQPFQSSRDKDGPKFISNGWSGDPSAKDESTAELRSWATSTLERIKSIGFKGVGAWSNPVLHQFDVPMSQDLNVSAWQKGDTRRFYTPGWVTTADLAIRTQTVPLRENRNLVGYFIDNELDWGDEGAGPVLYFNNLPPKDPNRREMVTVMQTVWPTIAAFNSDWHVSLKDWNEVDGWTELPLNQSKAYSRLFSAWLSHLAADYFRTTTQLIRKYDPNHLILGVRFKGYAPMEVVRASRGYTDVQSLNYYVGDARLDLDMFKMMAQESGQPIMISEYSFHALDG
;
A
#
# COMPACT_ATOMS: atom_id res chain seq x y z
N MET A 1 31.44 -13.01 10.98
CA MET A 1 31.24 -13.34 9.55
C MET A 1 29.78 -13.19 9.29
N ASP A 2 29.42 -12.03 8.76
CA ASP A 2 28.26 -11.32 9.30
C ASP A 2 27.18 -11.25 8.24
N ARG A 3 26.16 -12.09 8.42
CA ARG A 3 25.03 -12.17 7.51
C ARG A 3 24.01 -11.10 7.92
N ILE A 4 23.82 -10.11 7.05
CA ILE A 4 22.73 -9.14 7.14
C ILE A 4 22.02 -9.13 5.77
N ALA A 5 20.80 -9.65 5.74
CA ALA A 5 19.91 -9.41 4.62
C ALA A 5 19.35 -7.97 4.74
N VAL A 6 20.00 -7.01 4.09
CA VAL A 6 19.52 -5.62 4.06
C VAL A 6 18.56 -5.46 2.88
N SER A 7 17.26 -5.43 3.16
CA SER A 7 16.24 -5.11 2.15
C SER A 7 16.16 -3.60 1.92
N ALA A 8 17.10 -3.04 1.17
CA ALA A 8 16.90 -1.77 0.45
C ALA A 8 17.93 -1.52 -0.66
N ILE A 9 17.45 -0.92 -1.76
CA ILE A 9 18.27 -0.17 -2.72
C ILE A 9 17.48 1.08 -3.14
N LEU A 10 18.15 2.23 -3.07
CA LEU A 10 17.69 3.55 -3.48
C LEU A 10 17.46 3.65 -5.00
N VAL A 11 16.39 4.34 -5.43
CA VAL A 11 16.30 4.91 -6.79
C VAL A 11 15.93 6.39 -6.71
N VAL A 12 16.80 7.25 -7.27
CA VAL A 12 16.55 8.68 -7.48
C VAL A 12 16.01 8.88 -8.90
N LEU A 13 15.04 9.79 -9.07
CA LEU A 13 14.54 10.20 -10.38
C LEU A 13 15.58 11.00 -11.19
N LEU A 14 16.41 10.31 -11.96
CA LEU A 14 17.08 10.85 -13.15
C LEU A 14 17.08 9.81 -14.27
N GLY A 15 16.30 10.05 -15.32
CA GLY A 15 16.16 9.12 -16.45
C GLY A 15 17.32 9.24 -17.45
N ILE A 16 18.17 8.21 -17.53
CA ILE A 16 19.15 8.02 -18.60
C ILE A 16 19.01 6.59 -19.14
N TRP A 17 19.10 6.43 -20.45
CA TRP A 17 18.75 5.20 -21.18
C TRP A 17 19.99 4.31 -21.38
N VAL A 18 19.96 3.07 -20.88
CA VAL A 18 20.99 2.05 -21.16
C VAL A 18 20.34 0.67 -21.38
N SER A 19 20.85 -0.04 -22.39
CA SER A 19 20.61 -1.43 -22.77
C SER A 19 21.97 -1.97 -23.28
N PRO A 20 22.27 -3.29 -23.37
CA PRO A 20 21.35 -4.32 -23.89
C PRO A 20 21.50 -5.78 -23.36
N PHE A 21 20.63 -6.69 -23.83
CA PHE A 21 20.82 -8.18 -23.99
C PHE A 21 21.15 -9.03 -22.71
N ILE A 22 20.80 -10.30 -22.49
CA ILE A 22 20.17 -11.47 -23.19
C ILE A 22 19.92 -12.52 -22.05
N THR A 23 18.94 -13.44 -21.95
CA THR A 23 17.66 -13.77 -22.61
C THR A 23 16.83 -14.71 -21.71
N GLY A 24 15.49 -14.68 -21.84
CA GLY A 24 14.70 -15.90 -22.07
C GLY A 24 14.14 -16.71 -20.88
N ALA A 25 12.86 -16.49 -20.57
CA ALA A 25 11.93 -17.52 -20.08
C ALA A 25 10.50 -17.18 -20.56
N ASN A 26 9.66 -18.18 -20.86
CA ASN A 26 8.34 -17.97 -21.45
C ASN A 26 7.23 -17.92 -20.40
N HIS A 27 6.29 -16.97 -20.51
CA HIS A 27 4.93 -17.11 -19.99
C HIS A 27 3.90 -16.51 -20.99
N PRO A 28 2.72 -17.13 -21.20
CA PRO A 28 1.89 -16.82 -22.37
C PRO A 28 0.77 -15.81 -22.09
N TYR A 29 0.94 -14.55 -22.52
CA TYR A 29 -0.18 -13.62 -22.72
C TYR A 29 -0.08 -12.88 -24.08
N SER A 30 -0.93 -13.31 -25.00
CA SER A 30 -1.33 -12.70 -26.29
C SER A 30 -0.38 -11.68 -26.96
N ALA A 31 0.36 -12.12 -27.99
CA ALA A 31 1.18 -11.29 -28.88
C ALA A 31 0.39 -10.31 -29.81
N ALA A 32 -0.90 -10.06 -29.55
CA ALA A 32 -1.77 -9.25 -30.40
C ALA A 32 -1.61 -7.73 -30.19
N ALA A 33 -1.32 -7.29 -28.97
CA ALA A 33 -1.24 -5.86 -28.63
C ALA A 33 0.05 -5.18 -29.15
N HIS A 34 1.15 -5.94 -29.26
CA HIS A 34 2.48 -5.39 -29.51
C HIS A 34 2.62 -4.74 -30.91
N ASN A 35 1.95 -5.31 -31.93
CA ASN A 35 2.10 -4.88 -33.33
C ASN A 35 1.35 -3.58 -33.69
N ALA A 36 0.58 -2.99 -32.76
CA ALA A 36 -0.13 -1.73 -32.98
C ALA A 36 0.72 -0.49 -32.68
N ALA A 37 1.69 -0.59 -31.76
CA ALA A 37 2.49 0.57 -31.31
C ALA A 37 3.67 0.91 -32.23
N VAL A 38 4.22 -0.08 -32.95
CA VAL A 38 5.51 0.01 -33.68
C VAL A 38 5.35 0.66 -35.07
N ARG A 39 4.52 1.71 -35.20
CA ARG A 39 4.26 2.43 -36.47
C ARG A 39 4.01 3.95 -36.33
N MET A 40 4.35 4.58 -35.21
CA MET A 40 4.09 6.01 -34.96
C MET A 40 5.20 6.74 -34.18
N SER A 41 6.48 6.37 -34.36
CA SER A 41 7.60 6.86 -33.53
C SER A 41 8.81 7.47 -34.25
N ASP A 42 8.81 7.55 -35.58
CA ASP A 42 10.06 7.65 -36.34
C ASP A 42 10.50 9.11 -36.70
N ASP A 43 9.89 10.12 -36.08
CA ASP A 43 10.06 11.56 -36.40
C ASP A 43 10.44 12.43 -35.16
N VAL A 44 11.45 12.03 -34.38
CA VAL A 44 12.08 12.91 -33.36
C VAL A 44 13.60 12.78 -33.37
N ASP A 45 14.31 13.88 -33.65
CA ASP A 45 15.78 13.96 -33.56
C ASP A 45 16.27 13.96 -32.10
N PRO A 46 17.07 12.96 -31.66
CA PRO A 46 17.56 12.88 -30.29
C PRO A 46 18.70 13.85 -29.96
N ALA A 47 19.33 14.51 -30.94
CA ALA A 47 20.48 15.39 -30.68
C ALA A 47 20.07 16.70 -29.99
N ASN A 48 18.94 17.29 -30.40
CA ASN A 48 18.48 18.60 -29.92
C ASN A 48 17.92 18.59 -28.49
N SER A 49 17.37 17.47 -28.02
CA SER A 49 16.82 17.35 -26.66
C SER A 49 17.92 17.33 -25.58
N HIS A 50 19.08 16.72 -25.88
CA HIS A 50 20.19 16.59 -24.96
C HIS A 50 20.82 17.96 -24.60
N ALA A 51 21.06 18.81 -25.61
CA ALA A 51 21.67 20.13 -25.39
C ALA A 51 20.81 21.06 -24.52
N ALA A 52 19.49 21.02 -24.68
CA ALA A 52 18.55 21.80 -23.88
C ALA A 52 18.50 21.33 -22.41
N ALA A 53 18.55 20.01 -22.17
CA ALA A 53 18.59 19.44 -20.83
C ALA A 53 19.88 19.82 -20.08
N THR A 54 21.05 19.66 -20.71
CA THR A 54 22.34 20.03 -20.09
C THR A 54 22.38 21.51 -19.70
N ALA A 55 21.90 22.41 -20.56
CA ALA A 55 21.89 23.85 -20.30
C ALA A 55 21.01 24.26 -19.10
N LEU A 56 19.94 23.51 -18.79
CA LEU A 56 19.11 23.75 -17.61
C LEU A 56 19.79 23.26 -16.32
N THR A 57 20.38 22.08 -16.34
CA THR A 57 21.13 21.52 -15.19
C THR A 57 22.32 22.41 -14.83
N ASP A 58 23.08 22.86 -15.83
CA ASP A 58 24.26 23.71 -15.64
C ASP A 58 23.88 25.08 -15.05
N ARG A 59 22.70 25.61 -15.40
CA ARG A 59 22.15 26.86 -14.85
C ARG A 59 21.63 26.70 -13.42
N ALA A 60 21.10 25.52 -13.06
CA ALA A 60 20.71 25.21 -11.70
C ALA A 60 21.95 25.08 -10.78
N LEU A 61 22.98 24.35 -11.22
CA LEU A 61 24.24 24.17 -10.47
C LEU A 61 24.94 25.52 -10.22
N ARG A 62 25.15 26.34 -11.25
CA ARG A 62 25.76 27.69 -11.13
C ARG A 62 24.95 28.68 -10.27
N SER A 63 23.71 28.35 -9.90
CA SER A 63 22.90 29.15 -8.98
C SER A 63 23.18 28.83 -7.50
N ALA A 64 23.74 27.66 -7.20
CA ALA A 64 24.13 27.27 -5.84
C ALA A 64 25.49 27.87 -5.42
N ASP A 65 26.44 28.01 -6.35
CA ASP A 65 27.81 28.50 -6.09
C ASP A 65 27.86 29.92 -5.46
N ASN A 66 26.80 30.72 -5.61
CA ASN A 66 26.72 32.10 -5.12
C ASN A 66 26.08 32.24 -3.71
N ALA A 67 25.90 31.14 -2.97
CA ALA A 67 25.21 31.13 -1.67
C ALA A 67 26.02 30.43 -0.55
N VAL A 68 27.33 30.65 -0.51
CA VAL A 68 28.21 30.15 0.56
C VAL A 68 28.27 31.15 1.71
N ASN A 69 27.80 30.74 2.90
CA ASN A 69 28.01 31.46 4.15
C ASN A 69 29.35 31.04 4.79
N ASP A 70 29.92 31.87 5.68
CA ASP A 70 31.28 31.72 6.25
C ASP A 70 31.61 30.37 6.93
N ASN A 71 30.61 29.54 7.22
CA ASN A 71 30.77 28.19 7.82
C ASN A 71 30.76 27.05 6.77
N GLY A 72 30.77 27.34 5.47
CA GLY A 72 30.92 26.34 4.39
C GLY A 72 29.72 25.40 4.16
N ALA A 73 28.68 25.45 5.01
CA ALA A 73 27.45 24.70 4.81
C ALA A 73 26.47 25.46 3.90
N VAL A 74 26.10 24.85 2.76
CA VAL A 74 24.94 25.29 1.97
C VAL A 74 23.68 25.07 2.82
N PRO A 75 22.84 26.10 3.06
CA PRO A 75 21.59 25.91 3.78
C PRO A 75 20.68 24.95 3.02
N ALA A 76 20.16 23.93 3.68
CA ALA A 76 19.20 23.01 3.06
C ALA A 76 17.99 23.81 2.51
N PRO A 77 17.54 23.54 1.27
CA PRO A 77 16.50 24.35 0.63
C PRO A 77 15.20 24.25 1.42
N VAL A 78 14.70 25.39 1.90
CA VAL A 78 13.47 25.47 2.70
C VAL A 78 12.27 25.10 1.82
N VAL A 79 11.82 23.85 1.94
CA VAL A 79 10.67 23.32 1.22
C VAL A 79 9.41 24.09 1.66
N LYS A 80 8.75 24.75 0.70
CA LYS A 80 7.49 25.47 0.92
C LYS A 80 6.32 24.64 0.44
N PHE A 81 5.39 24.36 1.34
CA PHE A 81 4.17 23.64 1.07
C PHE A 81 3.04 24.59 0.69
N ALA A 82 2.28 24.22 -0.34
CA ALA A 82 1.03 24.85 -0.75
C ALA A 82 -0.18 24.19 -0.05
N GLU A 83 -0.07 22.90 0.27
CA GLU A 83 -1.06 22.14 1.06
C GLU A 83 -0.34 21.39 2.20
N LEU A 84 -0.98 21.30 3.37
CA LEU A 84 -0.53 20.51 4.51
C LEU A 84 -1.72 19.73 5.08
N HIS A 85 -1.58 18.42 5.22
CA HIS A 85 -2.64 17.49 5.63
C HIS A 85 -2.20 16.70 6.88
N GLY A 86 -3.13 16.45 7.81
CA GLY A 86 -2.88 15.81 9.11
C GLY A 86 -2.62 16.79 10.26
N GLN A 87 -2.48 16.27 11.49
CA GLN A 87 -2.50 17.07 12.72
C GLN A 87 -1.14 17.70 13.08
N THR A 88 -1.16 18.97 13.53
CA THR A 88 0.07 19.67 13.94
C THR A 88 0.64 19.04 15.23
N GLY A 89 1.96 18.82 15.24
CA GLY A 89 2.66 18.12 16.33
C GLY A 89 2.82 16.61 16.10
N PHE A 90 2.26 16.08 15.01
CA PHE A 90 2.40 14.69 14.56
C PHE A 90 2.94 14.66 13.11
N TRP A 91 3.14 13.45 12.57
CA TRP A 91 3.47 13.26 11.16
C TRP A 91 2.33 13.70 10.25
N ARG A 92 2.70 14.31 9.13
CA ARG A 92 1.80 14.96 8.17
C ARG A 92 2.26 14.75 6.73
N LEU A 93 1.41 15.13 5.79
CA LEU A 93 1.76 15.20 4.37
C LEU A 93 1.84 16.66 3.92
N GLY A 94 2.94 17.03 3.29
CA GLY A 94 3.17 18.37 2.73
C GLY A 94 3.31 18.31 1.22
N LYS A 95 2.51 19.09 0.50
CA LYS A 95 2.54 19.16 -0.96
C LYS A 95 3.06 20.51 -1.40
N THR A 96 4.11 20.52 -2.22
CA THR A 96 4.71 21.75 -2.75
C THR A 96 3.86 22.37 -3.87
N GLN A 97 4.13 23.63 -4.22
CA GLN A 97 3.52 24.30 -5.38
C GLN A 97 3.75 23.56 -6.71
N ALA A 98 4.82 22.74 -6.80
CA ALA A 98 5.14 21.90 -7.95
C ALA A 98 4.44 20.52 -7.93
N GLY A 99 3.53 20.27 -6.98
CA GLY A 99 2.82 19.00 -6.82
C GLY A 99 3.63 17.87 -6.15
N ILE A 100 4.91 18.10 -5.83
CA ILE A 100 5.76 17.12 -5.13
C ILE A 100 5.27 17.00 -3.68
N TRP A 101 4.98 15.76 -3.26
CA TRP A 101 4.61 15.39 -1.90
C TRP A 101 5.83 15.00 -1.05
N TRP A 102 5.74 15.28 0.24
CA TRP A 102 6.70 14.93 1.27
C TRP A 102 5.95 14.45 2.52
N PHE A 103 6.56 13.58 3.32
CA PHE A 103 6.20 13.51 4.73
C PHE A 103 6.69 14.79 5.41
N VAL A 104 6.01 15.19 6.48
CA VAL A 104 6.40 16.32 7.31
C VAL A 104 6.45 15.84 8.74
N SER A 105 7.63 15.94 9.34
CA SER A 105 7.88 15.42 10.69
C SER A 105 7.07 16.19 11.76
N PRO A 106 6.92 15.63 12.96
CA PRO A 106 6.32 16.31 14.12
C PRO A 106 6.93 17.68 14.42
N ASP A 107 8.20 17.90 14.04
CA ASP A 107 8.96 19.15 14.20
C ASP A 107 9.09 19.94 12.88
N ASN A 108 8.16 19.72 11.96
CA ASN A 108 7.93 20.44 10.70
C ASN A 108 9.03 20.30 9.63
N GLN A 109 9.86 19.27 9.68
CA GLN A 109 10.90 19.04 8.67
C GLN A 109 10.35 18.25 7.47
N PRO A 110 10.71 18.60 6.21
CA PRO A 110 10.35 17.82 5.03
C PRO A 110 11.15 16.52 5.00
N GLU A 111 10.46 15.38 4.94
CA GLU A 111 11.07 14.06 4.99
C GLU A 111 10.63 13.17 3.81
N PHE A 112 11.62 12.47 3.25
CA PHE A 112 11.41 11.26 2.46
C PHE A 112 11.75 10.08 3.36
N LEU A 113 10.76 9.25 3.71
CA LEU A 113 10.95 8.11 4.60
C LEU A 113 11.48 6.89 3.84
N ASN A 114 12.35 6.14 4.49
CA ASN A 114 12.94 4.91 3.98
C ASN A 114 13.27 4.03 5.18
N ASP A 115 12.41 3.04 5.41
CA ASP A 115 12.27 2.38 6.71
C ASP A 115 12.43 0.86 6.56
N VAL A 116 12.88 0.17 7.62
CA VAL A 116 13.05 -1.29 7.60
C VAL A 116 11.80 -1.95 8.19
N GLU A 117 11.10 -2.80 7.45
CA GLU A 117 9.97 -3.57 7.98
C GLU A 117 10.41 -4.81 8.77
N THR A 118 9.52 -5.33 9.61
CA THR A 118 9.70 -6.59 10.36
C THR A 118 10.97 -6.59 11.24
N VAL A 119 11.31 -5.45 11.87
CA VAL A 119 12.48 -5.35 12.76
C VAL A 119 12.20 -6.08 14.07
N GLN A 120 12.70 -7.31 14.17
CA GLN A 120 12.43 -8.26 15.26
C GLN A 120 13.74 -8.77 15.90
N PRO A 121 13.76 -9.08 17.21
CA PRO A 121 14.91 -9.70 17.87
C PRO A 121 15.15 -11.14 17.40
N PHE A 122 14.08 -11.85 17.03
CA PHE A 122 14.08 -13.18 16.44
C PHE A 122 12.80 -13.41 15.64
N GLN A 123 12.82 -14.33 14.69
CA GLN A 123 11.65 -14.71 13.90
C GLN A 123 11.73 -16.19 13.49
N SER A 124 10.58 -16.86 13.41
CA SER A 124 10.48 -18.20 12.77
C SER A 124 9.82 -18.07 11.41
N SER A 125 10.20 -18.91 10.45
CA SER A 125 9.49 -19.05 9.18
C SER A 125 8.00 -19.35 9.37
N ARG A 126 7.18 -18.99 8.37
CA ARG A 126 5.78 -19.45 8.28
C ARG A 126 5.69 -20.96 7.98
N ASP A 127 6.75 -21.55 7.43
CA ASP A 127 6.90 -23.01 7.33
C ASP A 127 7.31 -23.59 8.69
N LYS A 128 6.61 -24.64 9.14
CA LYS A 128 6.87 -25.36 10.39
C LYS A 128 8.27 -25.98 10.45
N ASP A 129 8.86 -26.34 9.30
CA ASP A 129 10.20 -26.93 9.18
C ASP A 129 11.25 -25.89 8.71
N GLY A 130 10.82 -24.63 8.53
CA GLY A 130 11.65 -23.55 8.01
C GLY A 130 12.65 -22.97 9.02
N PRO A 131 13.54 -22.08 8.54
CA PRO A 131 14.58 -21.48 9.37
C PRO A 131 14.02 -20.64 10.52
N LYS A 132 14.83 -20.57 11.59
CA LYS A 132 14.69 -19.58 12.66
C LYS A 132 15.81 -18.56 12.54
N PHE A 133 15.45 -17.29 12.57
CA PHE A 133 16.35 -16.15 12.51
C PHE A 133 16.48 -15.54 13.90
N ILE A 134 17.70 -15.14 14.26
CA ILE A 134 18.01 -14.39 15.47
C ILE A 134 18.82 -13.16 15.04
N SER A 135 18.46 -12.00 15.56
CA SER A 135 19.06 -10.72 15.19
C SER A 135 20.44 -10.55 15.83
N ASN A 136 21.43 -10.08 15.06
CA ASN A 136 22.78 -9.84 15.56
C ASN A 136 22.74 -8.75 16.66
N GLY A 137 22.92 -9.15 17.91
CA GLY A 137 22.79 -8.28 19.10
C GLY A 137 21.66 -8.66 20.06
N TRP A 138 20.82 -9.64 19.72
CA TRP A 138 19.89 -10.24 20.67
C TRP A 138 20.60 -11.22 21.62
N SER A 139 20.37 -11.09 22.93
CA SER A 139 20.96 -11.94 23.98
C SER A 139 19.95 -12.78 24.77
N GLY A 140 18.67 -12.41 24.73
CA GLY A 140 17.61 -13.07 25.51
C GLY A 140 17.17 -14.41 24.91
N ASP A 141 16.22 -15.07 25.55
CA ASP A 141 15.67 -16.36 25.13
C ASP A 141 14.52 -16.18 24.09
N PRO A 142 14.67 -16.65 22.83
CA PRO A 142 13.61 -16.62 21.81
C PRO A 142 12.37 -17.50 22.12
N SER A 143 12.38 -18.22 23.24
CA SER A 143 11.27 -19.05 23.73
C SER A 143 10.65 -18.53 25.04
N ALA A 144 11.15 -17.42 25.59
CA ALA A 144 10.53 -16.73 26.71
C ALA A 144 9.13 -16.22 26.33
N LYS A 145 8.17 -16.37 27.24
CA LYS A 145 6.80 -15.86 27.05
C LYS A 145 6.67 -14.37 27.34
N ASP A 146 7.52 -13.89 28.24
CA ASP A 146 7.65 -12.49 28.61
C ASP A 146 9.09 -12.07 28.29
N GLU A 147 9.28 -11.28 27.23
CA GLU A 147 10.59 -10.79 26.80
C GLU A 147 11.16 -9.81 27.85
N SER A 148 12.41 -9.98 28.28
CA SER A 148 12.98 -9.10 29.31
C SER A 148 13.20 -7.68 28.77
N THR A 149 12.60 -6.69 29.45
CA THR A 149 12.56 -5.30 28.96
C THR A 149 13.95 -4.67 28.83
N ALA A 150 14.93 -5.15 29.61
CA ALA A 150 16.31 -4.68 29.54
C ALA A 150 17.03 -5.19 28.28
N GLU A 151 16.91 -6.48 27.98
CA GLU A 151 17.55 -7.09 26.80
C GLU A 151 16.91 -6.60 25.51
N LEU A 152 15.58 -6.50 25.47
CA LEU A 152 14.85 -5.88 24.36
C LEU A 152 15.31 -4.46 24.08
N ARG A 153 15.44 -3.62 25.11
CA ARG A 153 15.87 -2.22 24.91
C ARG A 153 17.35 -2.12 24.51
N SER A 154 18.21 -3.03 24.96
CA SER A 154 19.61 -3.14 24.52
C SER A 154 19.72 -3.54 23.03
N TRP A 155 18.99 -4.59 22.64
CA TRP A 155 18.89 -5.03 21.25
C TRP A 155 18.30 -3.94 20.35
N ALA A 156 17.21 -3.29 20.77
CA ALA A 156 16.56 -2.22 20.02
C ALA A 156 17.48 -1.02 19.81
N THR A 157 18.22 -0.60 20.84
CA THR A 157 19.20 0.50 20.75
C THR A 157 20.26 0.20 19.69
N SER A 158 20.96 -0.94 19.80
CA SER A 158 22.02 -1.34 18.87
C SER A 158 21.52 -1.69 17.46
N THR A 159 20.24 -2.05 17.32
CA THR A 159 19.59 -2.27 16.03
C THR A 159 19.21 -0.94 15.36
N LEU A 160 18.67 0.03 16.10
CA LEU A 160 18.36 1.37 15.58
C LEU A 160 19.62 2.14 15.16
N GLU A 161 20.71 2.02 15.93
CA GLU A 161 22.04 2.55 15.53
C GLU A 161 22.50 1.97 14.19
N ARG A 162 22.26 0.68 13.94
CA ARG A 162 22.63 -0.03 12.70
C ARG A 162 21.73 0.34 11.52
N ILE A 163 20.42 0.45 11.74
CA ILE A 163 19.45 0.92 10.74
C ILE A 163 19.84 2.33 10.28
N LYS A 164 20.13 3.23 11.24
CA LYS A 164 20.57 4.59 10.97
C LYS A 164 21.93 4.68 10.26
N SER A 165 22.90 3.83 10.62
CA SER A 165 24.23 3.86 9.98
C SER A 165 24.24 3.31 8.55
N ILE A 166 23.26 2.49 8.18
CA ILE A 166 23.02 2.03 6.80
C ILE A 166 22.27 3.11 5.97
N GLY A 167 21.67 4.11 6.61
CA GLY A 167 20.99 5.24 5.96
C GLY A 167 19.46 5.12 5.89
N PHE A 168 18.87 4.17 6.62
CA PHE A 168 17.42 4.15 6.88
C PHE A 168 17.04 5.16 7.97
N LYS A 169 15.78 5.58 7.98
CA LYS A 169 15.26 6.57 8.93
C LYS A 169 14.39 5.93 10.02
N GLY A 170 13.49 5.02 9.64
CA GLY A 170 12.49 4.46 10.53
C GLY A 170 12.38 2.93 10.52
N VAL A 171 11.33 2.44 11.19
CA VAL A 171 10.96 1.02 11.28
C VAL A 171 9.51 0.82 10.81
N GLY A 172 9.34 0.01 9.75
CA GLY A 172 8.06 -0.24 9.12
C GLY A 172 7.20 -1.27 9.86
N ALA A 173 6.18 -1.78 9.16
CA ALA A 173 5.18 -2.68 9.72
C ALA A 173 5.79 -3.95 10.36
N TRP A 174 5.04 -4.53 11.31
CA TRP A 174 5.37 -5.78 12.02
C TRP A 174 6.73 -5.79 12.74
N SER A 175 7.28 -4.63 13.08
CA SER A 175 8.45 -4.48 13.95
C SER A 175 8.11 -4.73 15.44
N ASN A 176 9.08 -5.06 16.29
CA ASN A 176 8.82 -5.39 17.71
C ASN A 176 8.30 -4.16 18.50
N PRO A 177 7.18 -4.27 19.27
CA PRO A 177 6.59 -3.15 20.00
C PRO A 177 7.50 -2.43 21.01
N VAL A 178 8.65 -2.97 21.40
CA VAL A 178 9.63 -2.21 22.21
C VAL A 178 10.12 -0.95 21.47
N LEU A 179 10.15 -0.98 20.14
CA LEU A 179 10.58 0.15 19.30
C LEU A 179 9.64 1.36 19.42
N HIS A 180 8.39 1.14 19.85
CA HIS A 180 7.43 2.22 20.15
C HIS A 180 7.87 3.12 21.32
N GLN A 181 8.90 2.71 22.07
CA GLN A 181 9.50 3.43 23.20
C GLN A 181 10.77 4.22 22.83
N PHE A 182 11.03 4.43 21.53
CA PHE A 182 12.24 5.07 21.01
C PHE A 182 11.92 6.25 20.08
N ASP A 183 12.90 7.14 19.92
CA ASP A 183 12.84 8.31 19.03
C ASP A 183 13.20 7.91 17.59
N VAL A 184 12.25 7.27 16.91
CA VAL A 184 12.40 6.72 15.56
C VAL A 184 11.07 6.77 14.80
N PRO A 185 11.00 7.27 13.55
CA PRO A 185 9.81 7.15 12.70
C PRO A 185 9.34 5.69 12.60
N MET A 186 8.04 5.44 12.73
CA MET A 186 7.49 4.08 12.67
C MET A 186 6.13 4.01 11.97
N SER A 187 5.78 2.86 11.39
CA SER A 187 4.44 2.61 10.84
C SER A 187 3.84 1.30 11.38
N GLN A 188 2.56 1.32 11.76
CA GLN A 188 1.85 0.14 12.27
C GLN A 188 0.89 -0.40 11.21
N ASP A 189 0.92 -1.70 10.92
CA ASP A 189 -0.19 -2.36 10.22
C ASP A 189 -1.20 -2.88 11.25
N LEU A 190 -2.49 -2.59 11.05
CA LEU A 190 -3.58 -3.01 11.92
C LEU A 190 -4.08 -4.42 11.59
N ASN A 191 -3.82 -4.91 10.38
CA ASN A 191 -4.28 -6.20 9.83
C ASN A 191 -5.74 -6.53 10.21
N VAL A 192 -6.67 -5.58 10.04
CA VAL A 192 -8.06 -5.70 10.52
C VAL A 192 -8.75 -6.98 10.00
N SER A 193 -8.47 -7.40 8.76
CA SER A 193 -8.93 -8.66 8.18
C SER A 193 -8.45 -9.92 8.91
N ALA A 194 -7.24 -9.91 9.48
CA ALA A 194 -6.67 -11.06 10.19
C ALA A 194 -7.36 -11.35 11.54
N TRP A 195 -8.06 -10.36 12.10
CA TRP A 195 -8.92 -10.53 13.28
C TRP A 195 -10.25 -11.24 12.92
N GLN A 196 -10.67 -11.22 11.66
CA GLN A 196 -11.93 -11.81 11.20
C GLN A 196 -11.81 -13.34 11.01
N LYS A 197 -12.85 -14.08 11.43
CA LYS A 197 -12.82 -15.56 11.52
C LYS A 197 -14.14 -16.16 11.03
N GLY A 198 -14.03 -17.28 10.31
CA GLY A 198 -15.18 -17.91 9.67
C GLY A 198 -15.91 -16.92 8.74
N ASP A 199 -17.23 -16.87 8.86
CA ASP A 199 -18.08 -16.03 8.02
C ASP A 199 -17.88 -14.51 8.22
N THR A 200 -17.29 -14.07 9.34
CA THR A 200 -16.98 -12.64 9.55
C THR A 200 -15.86 -12.13 8.65
N ARG A 201 -15.29 -12.96 7.77
CA ARG A 201 -14.43 -12.50 6.67
C ARG A 201 -15.21 -11.73 5.59
N ARG A 202 -16.50 -12.04 5.38
CA ARG A 202 -17.35 -11.28 4.45
C ARG A 202 -17.92 -10.05 5.17
N PHE A 203 -17.86 -8.89 4.52
CA PHE A 203 -18.01 -7.57 5.14
C PHE A 203 -19.37 -7.32 5.79
N TYR A 204 -20.46 -7.82 5.19
CA TYR A 204 -21.83 -7.60 5.66
C TYR A 204 -22.30 -8.67 6.67
N THR A 205 -21.44 -9.61 7.05
CA THR A 205 -21.74 -10.59 8.10
C THR A 205 -21.93 -9.91 9.46
N PRO A 206 -23.01 -10.20 10.22
CA PRO A 206 -23.24 -9.59 11.52
C PRO A 206 -22.07 -9.79 12.48
N GLY A 207 -21.58 -8.69 13.05
CA GLY A 207 -20.42 -8.69 13.94
C GLY A 207 -19.10 -8.28 13.29
N TRP A 208 -19.00 -8.18 11.95
CA TRP A 208 -17.78 -7.71 11.25
C TRP A 208 -17.23 -6.40 11.86
N VAL A 209 -18.13 -5.40 11.99
CA VAL A 209 -17.83 -4.07 12.54
C VAL A 209 -17.42 -4.13 14.01
N THR A 210 -17.98 -5.06 14.80
CA THR A 210 -17.62 -5.26 16.21
C THR A 210 -16.21 -5.83 16.36
N THR A 211 -15.85 -6.80 15.51
CA THR A 211 -14.49 -7.34 15.44
C THR A 211 -13.49 -6.28 14.98
N ALA A 212 -13.86 -5.46 13.98
CA ALA A 212 -13.03 -4.37 13.49
C ALA A 212 -12.83 -3.26 14.55
N ASP A 213 -13.88 -2.87 15.28
CA ASP A 213 -13.78 -1.91 16.39
C ASP A 213 -12.82 -2.41 17.47
N LEU A 214 -12.92 -3.69 17.85
CA LEU A 214 -12.00 -4.31 18.81
C LEU A 214 -10.55 -4.34 18.30
N ALA A 215 -10.33 -4.76 17.05
CA ALA A 215 -9.02 -4.85 16.42
C ALA A 215 -8.32 -3.49 16.34
N ILE A 216 -9.06 -2.48 15.85
CA ILE A 216 -8.56 -1.12 15.68
C ILE A 216 -8.33 -0.47 17.05
N ARG A 217 -9.30 -0.54 17.98
CA ARG A 217 -9.17 0.04 19.32
C ARG A 217 -7.96 -0.50 20.09
N THR A 218 -7.74 -1.81 20.02
CA THR A 218 -6.67 -2.49 20.78
C THR A 218 -5.28 -2.01 20.35
N GLN A 219 -5.11 -1.66 19.07
CA GLN A 219 -3.82 -1.28 18.49
C GLN A 219 -3.62 0.24 18.41
N THR A 220 -4.68 1.02 18.18
CA THR A 220 -4.60 2.49 18.06
C THR A 220 -4.53 3.22 19.40
N VAL A 221 -5.37 2.85 20.38
CA VAL A 221 -5.47 3.59 21.66
C VAL A 221 -4.14 3.67 22.43
N PRO A 222 -3.27 2.63 22.45
CA PRO A 222 -1.95 2.72 23.09
C PRO A 222 -0.95 3.65 22.38
N LEU A 223 -1.17 3.96 21.10
CA LEU A 223 -0.22 4.68 20.24
C LEU A 223 -0.68 6.08 19.83
N ARG A 224 -1.93 6.47 20.07
CA ARG A 224 -2.52 7.72 19.55
C ARG A 224 -1.85 9.05 19.94
N GLU A 225 -1.03 9.05 21.00
CA GLU A 225 -0.24 10.22 21.44
C GLU A 225 1.25 10.10 21.05
N ASN A 226 1.67 8.98 20.45
CA ASN A 226 3.06 8.69 20.10
C ASN A 226 3.44 9.42 18.81
N ARG A 227 3.95 10.65 18.95
CA ARG A 227 4.42 11.52 17.85
C ARG A 227 5.30 10.82 16.81
N ASN A 228 5.95 9.71 17.16
CA ASN A 228 6.90 9.00 16.31
C ASN A 228 6.21 8.05 15.31
N LEU A 229 4.94 7.70 15.56
CA LEU A 229 4.10 6.96 14.61
C LEU A 229 3.74 7.85 13.42
N VAL A 230 4.16 7.43 12.22
CA VAL A 230 3.84 8.09 10.95
C VAL A 230 2.36 7.87 10.61
N GLY A 231 1.88 6.64 10.77
CA GLY A 231 0.51 6.27 10.47
C GLY A 231 0.22 4.77 10.54
N TYR A 232 -1.03 4.43 10.24
CA TYR A 232 -1.54 3.06 10.20
C TYR A 232 -1.81 2.59 8.77
N PHE A 233 -1.31 1.40 8.42
CA PHE A 233 -1.95 0.61 7.36
C PHE A 233 -3.19 -0.08 7.95
N ILE A 234 -4.27 -0.18 7.17
CA ILE A 234 -5.52 -0.80 7.63
C ILE A 234 -5.43 -2.33 7.55
N ASP A 235 -4.84 -2.80 6.46
CA ASP A 235 -4.61 -4.20 6.12
C ASP A 235 -3.41 -4.32 5.16
N ASN A 236 -3.04 -5.56 4.83
CA ASN A 236 -1.98 -5.89 3.88
C ASN A 236 -2.43 -6.94 2.87
N GLU A 237 -2.19 -6.69 1.58
CA GLU A 237 -2.42 -7.63 0.47
C GLU A 237 -3.79 -8.33 0.48
N LEU A 238 -4.86 -7.57 0.75
CA LEU A 238 -6.22 -8.07 0.59
C LEU A 238 -6.43 -8.55 -0.85
N ASP A 239 -6.99 -9.75 -1.03
CA ASP A 239 -7.42 -10.20 -2.34
C ASP A 239 -8.69 -9.45 -2.74
N TRP A 240 -8.54 -8.58 -3.74
CA TRP A 240 -9.63 -7.85 -4.37
C TRP A 240 -10.30 -8.63 -5.52
N GLY A 241 -9.83 -9.85 -5.78
CA GLY A 241 -10.42 -10.84 -6.69
C GLY A 241 -11.57 -11.64 -6.05
N ASP A 242 -12.08 -12.62 -6.79
CA ASP A 242 -13.26 -13.43 -6.39
C ASP A 242 -13.03 -14.41 -5.23
N GLU A 243 -11.78 -14.62 -4.79
CA GLU A 243 -11.48 -15.46 -3.62
C GLU A 243 -11.56 -14.67 -2.30
N GLY A 244 -11.38 -13.34 -2.32
CA GLY A 244 -11.39 -12.45 -1.15
C GLY A 244 -12.42 -11.33 -1.12
N ALA A 245 -12.81 -10.74 -2.27
CA ALA A 245 -13.70 -9.57 -2.32
C ALA A 245 -14.77 -9.58 -3.42
N GLY A 246 -14.60 -10.36 -4.49
CA GLY A 246 -15.44 -10.31 -5.68
C GLY A 246 -16.86 -10.89 -5.51
N PRO A 247 -17.75 -10.69 -6.51
CA PRO A 247 -19.14 -11.12 -6.46
C PRO A 247 -19.36 -12.61 -6.18
N VAL A 248 -18.43 -13.51 -6.56
CA VAL A 248 -18.56 -14.95 -6.30
C VAL A 248 -18.61 -15.21 -4.79
N LEU A 249 -17.66 -14.69 -4.02
CA LEU A 249 -17.61 -14.86 -2.55
C LEU A 249 -18.84 -14.29 -1.85
N TYR A 250 -19.47 -13.26 -2.42
CA TYR A 250 -20.63 -12.58 -1.85
C TYR A 250 -21.98 -13.07 -2.41
N PHE A 251 -22.02 -14.11 -3.24
CA PHE A 251 -23.28 -14.68 -3.75
C PHE A 251 -23.30 -16.22 -3.79
N ASN A 252 -22.26 -16.85 -4.35
CA ASN A 252 -22.29 -18.28 -4.64
C ASN A 252 -22.41 -19.10 -3.36
N ASN A 253 -23.33 -20.06 -3.36
CA ASN A 253 -23.63 -20.97 -2.25
C ASN A 253 -24.10 -20.29 -0.94
N LEU A 254 -24.29 -18.96 -0.92
CA LEU A 254 -24.89 -18.25 0.21
C LEU A 254 -26.43 -18.35 0.19
N PRO A 255 -27.10 -18.54 1.33
CA PRO A 255 -28.56 -18.52 1.42
C PRO A 255 -29.15 -17.20 0.86
N PRO A 256 -30.34 -17.21 0.22
CA PRO A 256 -30.93 -15.99 -0.36
C PRO A 256 -31.27 -14.86 0.61
N LYS A 257 -31.19 -15.12 1.92
CA LYS A 257 -31.38 -14.15 3.01
C LYS A 257 -30.08 -13.81 3.76
N ASP A 258 -28.92 -14.30 3.30
CA ASP A 258 -27.62 -13.87 3.81
C ASP A 258 -27.41 -12.38 3.49
N PRO A 259 -26.98 -11.53 4.45
CA PRO A 259 -26.83 -10.10 4.22
C PRO A 259 -25.79 -9.76 3.14
N ASN A 260 -24.73 -10.56 2.99
CA ASN A 260 -23.72 -10.40 1.94
C ASN A 260 -24.36 -10.60 0.56
N ARG A 261 -25.15 -11.68 0.42
CA ARG A 261 -25.90 -11.98 -0.81
C ARG A 261 -26.98 -10.93 -1.08
N ARG A 262 -27.65 -10.40 -0.05
CA ARG A 262 -28.63 -9.34 -0.24
C ARG A 262 -28.01 -8.06 -0.77
N GLU A 263 -26.88 -7.62 -0.22
CA GLU A 263 -26.24 -6.39 -0.69
C GLU A 263 -25.65 -6.53 -2.09
N MET A 264 -25.11 -7.71 -2.43
CA MET A 264 -24.67 -8.00 -3.80
C MET A 264 -25.86 -7.89 -4.80
N VAL A 265 -27.06 -8.37 -4.44
CA VAL A 265 -28.27 -8.17 -5.25
C VAL A 265 -28.76 -6.71 -5.24
N THR A 266 -28.58 -5.94 -4.17
CA THR A 266 -28.77 -4.48 -4.18
C THR A 266 -27.89 -3.83 -5.24
N VAL A 267 -26.60 -4.19 -5.29
CA VAL A 267 -25.67 -3.66 -6.30
C VAL A 267 -26.07 -4.08 -7.71
N MET A 268 -26.47 -5.34 -7.95
CA MET A 268 -27.04 -5.76 -9.25
C MET A 268 -28.19 -4.85 -9.70
N GLN A 269 -29.09 -4.48 -8.79
CA GLN A 269 -30.23 -3.60 -9.08
C GLN A 269 -29.81 -2.16 -9.43
N THR A 270 -28.65 -1.69 -8.97
CA THR A 270 -28.09 -0.39 -9.41
C THR A 270 -27.47 -0.46 -10.81
N VAL A 271 -26.81 -1.57 -11.16
CA VAL A 271 -26.20 -1.79 -12.49
C VAL A 271 -27.26 -2.08 -13.57
N TRP A 272 -28.38 -2.69 -13.18
CA TRP A 272 -29.53 -2.98 -14.04
C TRP A 272 -30.84 -2.53 -13.39
N PRO A 273 -31.27 -1.26 -13.57
CA PRO A 273 -32.50 -0.73 -12.94
C PRO A 273 -33.82 -1.41 -13.36
N THR A 274 -33.80 -2.33 -14.33
CA THR A 274 -34.96 -3.16 -14.70
C THR A 274 -34.53 -4.60 -14.95
N ILE A 275 -35.42 -5.56 -14.65
CA ILE A 275 -35.18 -6.98 -14.92
C ILE A 275 -35.01 -7.25 -16.43
N ALA A 276 -35.63 -6.45 -17.30
CA ALA A 276 -35.44 -6.53 -18.75
C ALA A 276 -34.00 -6.20 -19.18
N ALA A 277 -33.38 -5.18 -18.57
CA ALA A 277 -31.98 -4.85 -18.82
C ALA A 277 -31.03 -5.95 -18.30
N PHE A 278 -31.32 -6.52 -17.11
CA PHE A 278 -30.57 -7.65 -16.56
C PHE A 278 -30.66 -8.88 -17.47
N ASN A 279 -31.89 -9.30 -17.84
CA ASN A 279 -32.16 -10.39 -18.77
C ASN A 279 -31.44 -10.23 -20.11
N SER A 280 -31.42 -9.01 -20.66
CA SER A 280 -30.72 -8.68 -21.90
C SER A 280 -29.21 -8.93 -21.80
N ASP A 281 -28.55 -8.39 -20.77
CA ASP A 281 -27.08 -8.46 -20.64
C ASP A 281 -26.59 -9.82 -20.17
N TRP A 282 -27.34 -10.51 -19.30
CA TRP A 282 -27.00 -11.84 -18.78
C TRP A 282 -27.56 -12.99 -19.63
N HIS A 283 -28.30 -12.68 -20.69
CA HIS A 283 -28.98 -13.65 -21.58
C HIS A 283 -29.82 -14.70 -20.81
N VAL A 284 -30.59 -14.22 -19.83
CA VAL A 284 -31.54 -15.01 -19.02
C VAL A 284 -32.97 -14.46 -19.16
N SER A 285 -33.96 -15.19 -18.66
CA SER A 285 -35.39 -14.87 -18.84
C SER A 285 -36.15 -14.85 -17.51
N LEU A 286 -35.66 -14.09 -16.53
CA LEU A 286 -36.31 -13.95 -15.22
C LEU A 286 -37.54 -13.05 -15.32
N LYS A 287 -38.60 -13.38 -14.57
CA LYS A 287 -39.84 -12.56 -14.49
C LYS A 287 -39.62 -11.30 -13.67
N ASP A 288 -38.93 -11.43 -12.55
CA ASP A 288 -38.58 -10.37 -11.62
C ASP A 288 -37.35 -10.77 -10.77
N TRP A 289 -36.91 -9.87 -9.89
CA TRP A 289 -35.69 -10.05 -9.08
C TRP A 289 -35.78 -11.17 -8.03
N ASN A 290 -36.97 -11.66 -7.67
CA ASN A 290 -37.11 -12.76 -6.71
C ASN A 290 -36.65 -14.09 -7.32
N GLU A 291 -36.62 -14.23 -8.66
CA GLU A 291 -36.12 -15.46 -9.29
C GLU A 291 -34.58 -15.58 -9.21
N VAL A 292 -33.86 -14.50 -8.89
CA VAL A 292 -32.42 -14.53 -8.55
C VAL A 292 -32.17 -15.23 -7.20
N ASP A 293 -33.14 -15.26 -6.28
CA ASP A 293 -33.05 -16.02 -5.03
C ASP A 293 -33.05 -17.55 -5.30
N GLY A 294 -33.52 -17.98 -6.47
CA GLY A 294 -33.47 -19.38 -6.89
C GLY A 294 -32.09 -19.85 -7.42
N TRP A 295 -31.12 -18.95 -7.59
CA TRP A 295 -29.79 -19.30 -8.10
C TRP A 295 -28.89 -19.81 -6.96
N THR A 296 -28.12 -20.88 -7.22
CA THR A 296 -27.02 -21.29 -6.32
C THR A 296 -25.76 -20.46 -6.57
N GLU A 297 -25.49 -20.13 -7.83
CA GLU A 297 -24.26 -19.48 -8.29
C GLU A 297 -24.54 -18.50 -9.44
N LEU A 298 -23.62 -17.55 -9.65
CA LEU A 298 -23.67 -16.62 -10.79
C LEU A 298 -23.29 -17.34 -12.10
N PRO A 299 -23.99 -17.10 -13.24
CA PRO A 299 -23.63 -17.66 -14.53
C PRO A 299 -22.40 -16.94 -15.13
N LEU A 300 -21.22 -17.38 -14.72
CA LEU A 300 -19.91 -16.76 -15.05
C LEU A 300 -19.55 -16.80 -16.55
N ASN A 301 -20.29 -17.54 -17.38
CA ASN A 301 -20.12 -17.52 -18.83
C ASN A 301 -20.49 -16.16 -19.47
N GLN A 302 -21.23 -15.30 -18.77
CA GLN A 302 -21.65 -13.98 -19.26
C GLN A 302 -20.60 -12.89 -18.99
N SER A 303 -19.38 -13.08 -19.47
CA SER A 303 -18.19 -12.32 -19.08
C SER A 303 -18.37 -10.79 -19.07
N LYS A 304 -19.05 -10.20 -20.08
CA LYS A 304 -19.30 -8.74 -20.12
C LYS A 304 -20.25 -8.24 -19.03
N ALA A 305 -21.33 -8.98 -18.77
CA ALA A 305 -22.25 -8.65 -17.69
C ALA A 305 -21.57 -8.86 -16.33
N TYR A 306 -20.80 -9.95 -16.22
CA TYR A 306 -20.01 -10.26 -15.04
C TYR A 306 -18.98 -9.17 -14.71
N SER A 307 -18.18 -8.70 -15.68
CA SER A 307 -17.22 -7.61 -15.46
C SER A 307 -17.89 -6.29 -15.04
N ARG A 308 -19.09 -5.99 -15.55
CA ARG A 308 -19.88 -4.82 -15.11
C ARG A 308 -20.35 -4.95 -13.67
N LEU A 309 -20.81 -6.14 -13.26
CA LEU A 309 -21.14 -6.42 -11.86
C LEU A 309 -19.90 -6.31 -10.98
N PHE A 310 -18.79 -6.93 -11.39
CA PHE A 310 -17.54 -6.96 -10.63
C PHE A 310 -17.01 -5.55 -10.33
N SER A 311 -16.94 -4.68 -11.33
CA SER A 311 -16.47 -3.28 -11.16
C SER A 311 -17.39 -2.46 -10.24
N ALA A 312 -18.71 -2.60 -10.38
CA ALA A 312 -19.67 -1.92 -9.51
C ALA A 312 -19.65 -2.45 -8.07
N TRP A 313 -19.57 -3.78 -7.91
CA TRP A 313 -19.47 -4.46 -6.62
C TRP A 313 -18.19 -4.09 -5.88
N LEU A 314 -17.04 -4.18 -6.54
CA LEU A 314 -15.75 -3.85 -5.94
C LEU A 314 -15.68 -2.37 -5.53
N SER A 315 -16.22 -1.46 -6.36
CA SER A 315 -16.34 -0.03 -6.01
C SER A 315 -17.19 0.18 -4.75
N HIS A 316 -18.33 -0.50 -4.64
CA HIS A 316 -19.25 -0.40 -3.52
C HIS A 316 -18.66 -0.99 -2.23
N LEU A 317 -18.16 -2.24 -2.28
CA LEU A 317 -17.56 -2.94 -1.14
C LEU A 317 -16.33 -2.20 -0.61
N ALA A 318 -15.45 -1.73 -1.51
CA ALA A 318 -14.28 -0.95 -1.10
C ALA A 318 -14.68 0.37 -0.43
N ALA A 319 -15.68 1.09 -0.96
CA ALA A 319 -16.13 2.35 -0.37
C ALA A 319 -16.67 2.14 1.05
N ASP A 320 -17.43 1.08 1.29
CA ASP A 320 -17.97 0.76 2.61
C ASP A 320 -16.91 0.23 3.58
N TYR A 321 -15.93 -0.54 3.09
CA TYR A 321 -14.74 -0.95 3.85
C TYR A 321 -13.92 0.27 4.29
N PHE A 322 -13.53 1.16 3.38
CA PHE A 322 -12.72 2.34 3.69
C PHE A 322 -13.46 3.31 4.61
N ARG A 323 -14.75 3.56 4.33
CA ARG A 323 -15.64 4.36 5.19
C ARG A 323 -15.66 3.85 6.62
N THR A 324 -15.88 2.54 6.80
CA THR A 324 -16.05 1.93 8.12
C THR A 324 -14.75 1.85 8.89
N THR A 325 -13.68 1.35 8.27
CA THR A 325 -12.35 1.25 8.90
C THR A 325 -11.78 2.61 9.27
N THR A 326 -11.90 3.60 8.39
CA THR A 326 -11.46 4.99 8.67
C THR A 326 -12.26 5.62 9.80
N GLN A 327 -13.59 5.46 9.83
CA GLN A 327 -14.41 5.97 10.94
C GLN A 327 -14.02 5.32 12.28
N LEU A 328 -13.67 4.04 12.29
CA LEU A 328 -13.20 3.34 13.48
C LEU A 328 -11.78 3.78 13.90
N ILE A 329 -10.85 4.02 12.96
CA ILE A 329 -9.53 4.57 13.27
C ILE A 329 -9.68 5.98 13.84
N ARG A 330 -10.36 6.89 13.14
CA ARG A 330 -10.55 8.30 13.54
C ARG A 330 -11.33 8.48 14.85
N LYS A 331 -12.14 7.50 15.25
CA LYS A 331 -12.81 7.42 16.56
C LYS A 331 -11.85 7.23 17.73
N TYR A 332 -10.71 6.57 17.52
CA TYR A 332 -9.72 6.25 18.55
C TYR A 332 -8.41 7.04 18.41
N ASP A 333 -8.08 7.45 17.18
CA ASP A 333 -6.88 8.22 16.82
C ASP A 333 -7.21 9.26 15.72
N PRO A 334 -7.41 10.54 16.10
CA PRO A 334 -7.62 11.63 15.15
C PRO A 334 -6.30 12.23 14.61
N ASN A 335 -5.14 11.74 15.03
CA ASN A 335 -3.85 12.43 14.89
C ASN A 335 -3.03 11.90 13.71
N HIS A 336 -2.85 10.58 13.62
CA HIS A 336 -1.87 9.95 12.71
C HIS A 336 -2.41 9.73 11.29
N LEU A 337 -1.52 9.48 10.31
CA LEU A 337 -1.94 9.24 8.92
C LEU A 337 -2.56 7.84 8.74
N ILE A 338 -3.44 7.70 7.75
CA ILE A 338 -3.96 6.41 7.28
C ILE A 338 -3.27 6.08 5.96
N LEU A 339 -2.35 5.12 6.02
CA LEU A 339 -1.36 4.83 4.99
C LEU A 339 -1.86 3.88 3.88
N GLY A 340 -3.12 3.45 3.93
CA GLY A 340 -3.74 2.59 2.91
C GLY A 340 -3.78 1.10 3.28
N VAL A 341 -3.76 0.24 2.25
CA VAL A 341 -4.05 -1.21 2.33
C VAL A 341 -2.97 -2.11 1.70
N ARG A 342 -1.80 -1.54 1.36
CA ARG A 342 -0.61 -2.26 0.88
C ARG A 342 -0.95 -3.25 -0.24
N PHE A 343 -1.33 -2.71 -1.40
CA PHE A 343 -1.74 -3.46 -2.58
C PHE A 343 -0.66 -4.47 -3.02
N LYS A 344 -1.06 -5.64 -3.50
CA LYS A 344 -0.16 -6.75 -3.86
C LYS A 344 0.34 -6.63 -5.31
N GLY A 345 1.30 -5.76 -5.58
CA GLY A 345 1.90 -5.57 -6.91
C GLY A 345 0.98 -4.93 -7.97
N TYR A 346 -0.34 -5.04 -7.82
CA TYR A 346 -1.39 -4.44 -8.62
C TYR A 346 -2.46 -3.80 -7.73
N ALA A 347 -2.96 -2.63 -8.11
CA ALA A 347 -4.02 -1.91 -7.42
C ALA A 347 -5.25 -1.75 -8.34
N PRO A 348 -6.42 -2.33 -8.02
CA PRO A 348 -7.64 -2.13 -8.81
C PRO A 348 -8.14 -0.68 -8.73
N MET A 349 -8.45 -0.09 -9.88
CA MET A 349 -8.90 1.30 -10.01
C MET A 349 -10.13 1.61 -9.14
N GLU A 350 -11.06 0.66 -9.05
CA GLU A 350 -12.25 0.70 -8.20
C GLU A 350 -11.89 0.95 -6.73
N VAL A 351 -10.91 0.21 -6.21
CA VAL A 351 -10.49 0.25 -4.80
C VAL A 351 -9.69 1.51 -4.51
N VAL A 352 -8.78 1.88 -5.42
CA VAL A 352 -8.04 3.16 -5.36
C VAL A 352 -9.01 4.33 -5.30
N ARG A 353 -9.97 4.41 -6.25
CA ARG A 353 -10.97 5.48 -6.30
C ARG A 353 -11.87 5.50 -5.07
N ALA A 354 -12.24 4.33 -4.55
CA ALA A 354 -13.06 4.20 -3.34
C ALA A 354 -12.35 4.62 -2.04
N SER A 355 -11.01 4.56 -1.99
CA SER A 355 -10.21 5.00 -0.82
C SER A 355 -10.10 6.52 -0.67
N ARG A 356 -10.44 7.28 -1.72
CA ARG A 356 -10.27 8.73 -1.80
C ARG A 356 -11.01 9.48 -0.70
N GLY A 357 -10.26 10.22 0.11
CA GLY A 357 -10.80 11.00 1.24
C GLY A 357 -11.03 10.17 2.51
N TYR A 358 -10.69 8.88 2.50
CA TYR A 358 -10.66 8.02 3.69
C TYR A 358 -9.21 7.74 4.12
N THR A 359 -8.33 7.43 3.17
CA THR A 359 -6.89 7.33 3.39
C THR A 359 -6.18 8.67 3.20
N ASP A 360 -4.95 8.78 3.70
CA ASP A 360 -4.04 9.90 3.45
C ASP A 360 -2.98 9.54 2.37
N VAL A 361 -2.58 8.27 2.29
CA VAL A 361 -1.57 7.74 1.35
C VAL A 361 -2.09 6.47 0.67
N GLN A 362 -1.67 6.21 -0.58
CA GLN A 362 -1.80 4.90 -1.23
C GLN A 362 -0.55 4.05 -0.97
N SER A 363 -0.71 2.80 -0.53
CA SER A 363 0.42 1.87 -0.28
C SER A 363 0.41 0.66 -1.21
N LEU A 364 1.60 0.23 -1.64
CA LEU A 364 1.82 -0.84 -2.60
C LEU A 364 3.06 -1.67 -2.22
N ASN A 365 2.91 -2.98 -2.11
CA ASN A 365 4.00 -3.94 -2.07
C ASN A 365 4.47 -4.22 -3.50
N TYR A 366 5.74 -3.97 -3.81
CA TYR A 366 6.23 -3.88 -5.19
C TYR A 366 7.54 -4.63 -5.42
N TYR A 367 7.44 -5.95 -5.41
CA TYR A 367 8.55 -6.88 -5.65
C TYR A 367 8.76 -7.14 -7.16
N VAL A 368 9.50 -6.25 -7.83
CA VAL A 368 9.84 -6.38 -9.27
C VAL A 368 11.35 -6.57 -9.49
N GLY A 369 11.71 -7.61 -10.25
CA GLY A 369 13.11 -8.05 -10.38
C GLY A 369 14.03 -7.13 -11.21
N ASP A 370 13.48 -6.18 -11.97
CA ASP A 370 14.24 -5.21 -12.77
C ASP A 370 14.26 -3.78 -12.17
N ALA A 371 13.67 -3.62 -10.97
CA ALA A 371 13.51 -2.36 -10.25
C ALA A 371 12.75 -1.24 -11.02
N ARG A 372 11.99 -1.57 -12.08
CA ARG A 372 11.24 -0.57 -12.87
C ARG A 372 9.83 -0.36 -12.34
N LEU A 373 9.40 0.90 -12.27
CA LEU A 373 8.04 1.26 -11.90
C LEU A 373 7.08 1.11 -13.10
N ASP A 374 5.94 0.47 -12.88
CA ASP A 374 4.78 0.52 -13.78
C ASP A 374 4.18 1.93 -13.75
N LEU A 375 4.74 2.80 -14.57
CA LEU A 375 4.36 4.22 -14.61
C LEU A 375 2.88 4.45 -14.89
N ASP A 376 2.15 3.50 -15.50
CA ASP A 376 0.73 3.68 -15.80
C ASP A 376 -0.16 3.25 -14.63
N MET A 377 0.20 2.18 -13.91
CA MET A 377 -0.41 1.89 -12.60
C MET A 377 -0.15 3.02 -11.60
N PHE A 378 1.10 3.49 -11.45
CA PHE A 378 1.42 4.57 -10.51
C PHE A 378 0.72 5.90 -10.89
N LYS A 379 0.53 6.21 -12.19
CA LYS A 379 -0.30 7.34 -12.62
C LYS A 379 -1.77 7.15 -12.22
N MET A 380 -2.36 5.99 -12.52
CA MET A 380 -3.75 5.67 -12.17
C MET A 380 -3.98 5.81 -10.66
N MET A 381 -3.09 5.21 -9.85
CA MET A 381 -3.15 5.29 -8.39
C MET A 381 -3.17 6.74 -7.89
N ALA A 382 -2.31 7.62 -8.42
CA ALA A 382 -2.23 9.02 -8.02
C ALA A 382 -3.42 9.86 -8.54
N GLN A 383 -3.91 9.60 -9.75
CA GLN A 383 -4.99 10.36 -10.37
C GLN A 383 -6.36 10.06 -9.74
N GLU A 384 -6.63 8.79 -9.44
CA GLU A 384 -7.93 8.34 -8.94
C GLU A 384 -8.11 8.59 -7.44
N SER A 385 -7.05 8.42 -6.64
CA SER A 385 -7.05 8.77 -5.22
C SER A 385 -6.83 10.27 -4.95
N GLY A 386 -6.02 10.94 -5.77
CA GLY A 386 -5.53 12.30 -5.51
C GLY A 386 -4.41 12.39 -4.45
N GLN A 387 -3.89 11.25 -3.99
CA GLN A 387 -2.96 11.12 -2.85
C GLN A 387 -1.52 10.81 -3.30
N PRO A 388 -0.51 10.98 -2.43
CA PRO A 388 0.81 10.39 -2.64
C PRO A 388 0.77 8.86 -2.60
N ILE A 389 1.79 8.24 -3.20
CA ILE A 389 1.98 6.79 -3.21
C ILE A 389 3.27 6.43 -2.45
N MET A 390 3.18 5.40 -1.62
CA MET A 390 4.27 4.78 -0.88
C MET A 390 4.46 3.35 -1.38
N ILE A 391 5.71 2.96 -1.70
CA ILE A 391 6.06 1.54 -1.79
C ILE A 391 6.28 1.06 -0.34
N SER A 392 5.41 0.18 0.14
CA SER A 392 5.44 -0.34 1.52
C SER A 392 6.37 -1.53 1.69
N GLU A 393 6.51 -2.36 0.66
CA GLU A 393 7.46 -3.48 0.64
C GLU A 393 8.18 -3.56 -0.71
N TYR A 394 9.47 -3.91 -0.65
CA TYR A 394 10.25 -4.41 -1.78
C TYR A 394 11.49 -5.14 -1.25
N SER A 395 12.08 -6.02 -2.05
CA SER A 395 13.37 -6.64 -1.76
C SER A 395 14.08 -7.07 -3.04
N PHE A 396 15.39 -7.30 -2.91
CA PHE A 396 16.19 -8.01 -3.91
C PHE A 396 16.94 -9.12 -3.19
N HIS A 397 16.99 -10.31 -3.79
CA HIS A 397 17.63 -11.48 -3.21
C HIS A 397 18.63 -12.08 -4.20
N ALA A 398 19.79 -12.49 -3.68
CA ALA A 398 20.83 -13.21 -4.41
C ALA A 398 21.14 -14.53 -3.69
N LEU A 399 21.77 -15.48 -4.41
CA LEU A 399 21.96 -16.87 -3.94
C LEU A 399 23.41 -17.18 -3.50
N ASP A 400 24.27 -16.16 -3.40
CA ASP A 400 25.72 -16.24 -3.24
C ASP A 400 26.23 -15.86 -1.82
N GLY A 401 25.43 -16.13 -0.78
CA GLY A 401 25.68 -15.70 0.63
C GLY A 401 25.86 -16.78 1.70
#